data_AF-A0A164E311-F1
#
_entry.id   AF-A0A164E311-F1
#
_cell.length_a   1.000
_cell.length_b   1.000
_cell.length_c   1.000
_cell.angle_alpha   90.00
_cell.angle_beta   90.00
_cell.angle_gamma   90.00
#
_symmetry.space_group_name_H-M   'P 1'
#
loop_
_entity.id
_entity.type
_entity.pdbx_description
1 polymer ?
#
loop_
_entity_poly.entity_id
_entity_poly.type
_entity_poly.pdbx_seq_one_letter_code
_entity_poly.pdbx_strand_id
1 'polypeptide(L)'
;MKNTYQLQIPKKLEQYRNILEESVKPYIKVAGTKAETTLFESKFGGYPYLPIDQEHPKDSNGQPMMLLAQLNFEEMPQVEYMPQKGMLQFFVSASDELYGADFDYPTIQKDFRIIYHSTIIEDLNKVITDFSYLNTLELGDFIIPEAAKLKFELGYQPVTSRDYRFE
;
A
#
# COMPACT_ATOMS: atom_id res chain seq x y z
N MET A 1 -8.14 -17.19 -24.03
CA MET A 1 -7.68 -15.94 -24.68
C MET A 1 -6.16 -16.04 -24.79
N LYS A 2 -5.57 -15.87 -25.98
CA LYS A 2 -4.10 -15.90 -26.11
C LYS A 2 -3.56 -14.61 -25.50
N ASN A 3 -2.83 -14.71 -24.40
CA ASN A 3 -2.18 -13.58 -23.76
C ASN A 3 -1.20 -12.94 -24.76
N THR A 4 -1.37 -11.64 -25.04
CA THR A 4 -0.60 -10.88 -26.05
C THR A 4 0.76 -10.41 -25.52
N TYR A 5 1.21 -10.90 -24.36
CA TYR A 5 2.42 -10.44 -23.69
C TYR A 5 3.59 -11.35 -24.07
N GLN A 6 4.61 -10.79 -24.71
CA GLN A 6 5.81 -11.53 -25.08
C GLN A 6 6.85 -11.45 -23.96
N LEU A 7 6.98 -12.52 -23.19
CA LEU A 7 7.99 -12.60 -22.13
C LEU A 7 9.40 -12.57 -22.72
N GLN A 8 10.19 -11.60 -22.26
CA GLN A 8 11.64 -11.54 -22.52
C GLN A 8 12.34 -12.45 -21.51
N ILE A 9 12.64 -13.69 -21.92
CA ILE A 9 13.18 -14.72 -21.05
C ILE A 9 14.69 -14.85 -21.33
N PRO A 10 15.57 -14.78 -20.31
CA PRO A 10 16.98 -15.07 -20.49
C PRO A 10 17.20 -16.46 -21.09
N LYS A 11 18.17 -16.61 -22.01
CA LYS A 11 18.41 -17.87 -22.75
C LYS A 11 18.48 -19.14 -21.88
N LYS A 12 19.02 -19.04 -20.65
CA LYS A 12 19.12 -20.17 -19.71
C LYS A 12 17.76 -20.66 -19.17
N LEU A 13 16.75 -19.79 -19.20
CA LEU A 13 15.39 -20.03 -18.69
C LEU A 13 14.38 -20.36 -19.80
N GLU A 14 14.76 -20.30 -21.07
CA GLU A 14 13.88 -20.61 -22.21
C GLU A 14 13.29 -22.02 -22.15
N GLN A 15 14.02 -22.98 -21.57
CA GLN A 15 13.52 -24.34 -21.34
C GLN A 15 12.25 -24.39 -20.46
N TYR A 16 11.99 -23.33 -19.69
CA TYR A 16 10.83 -23.20 -18.81
C TYR A 16 9.75 -22.26 -19.38
N ARG A 17 9.84 -21.83 -20.65
CA ARG A 17 8.93 -20.85 -21.26
C ARG A 17 7.46 -21.18 -21.05
N ASN A 18 7.04 -22.41 -21.34
CA ASN A 18 5.63 -22.80 -21.23
C ASN A 18 5.11 -22.61 -19.80
N ILE A 19 5.88 -23.06 -18.80
CA ILE A 19 5.52 -22.91 -17.38
C ILE A 19 5.45 -21.43 -17.00
N LEU A 20 6.42 -20.62 -17.44
CA LEU A 20 6.45 -19.19 -17.15
C LEU A 20 5.26 -18.45 -17.81
N GLU A 21 4.93 -18.76 -19.06
CA GLU A 21 3.81 -18.18 -19.79
C GLU A 21 2.45 -18.58 -19.21
N GLU A 22 2.30 -19.84 -18.80
CA GLU A 22 1.09 -20.34 -18.11
C GLU A 22 0.88 -19.68 -16.74
N SER A 23 1.98 -19.33 -16.05
CA SER A 23 1.95 -18.69 -14.74
C SER A 23 1.69 -17.17 -14.77
N VAL A 24 1.54 -16.56 -15.95
CA VAL A 24 1.37 -15.10 -16.05
C VAL A 24 0.06 -14.64 -15.40
N LYS A 25 0.15 -13.67 -14.48
CA LYS A 25 -1.00 -13.02 -13.85
C LYS A 25 -0.93 -11.50 -14.00
N PRO A 26 -2.09 -10.80 -14.02
CA PRO A 26 -2.09 -9.35 -13.94
C PRO A 26 -1.55 -8.87 -12.59
N TYR A 27 -0.87 -7.74 -12.61
CA TYR A 27 -0.46 -7.00 -11.42
C TYR A 27 -0.58 -5.50 -11.66
N ILE A 28 -0.57 -4.72 -10.59
CA ILE A 28 -0.54 -3.27 -10.68
C ILE A 28 0.88 -2.81 -10.37
N LYS A 29 1.55 -2.24 -11.36
CA LYS A 29 2.81 -1.55 -11.17
C LYS A 29 2.54 -0.22 -10.47
N VAL A 30 3.24 0.01 -9.37
CA VAL A 30 3.14 1.24 -8.57
C VAL A 30 4.42 2.03 -8.76
N ALA A 31 4.29 3.31 -9.13
CA ALA A 31 5.39 4.26 -9.17
C ALA A 31 5.05 5.45 -8.27
N GLY A 32 5.99 5.86 -7.41
CA GLY A 32 5.85 7.03 -6.55
C GLY A 32 6.70 8.20 -7.06
N THR A 33 6.15 9.40 -7.06
CA THR A 33 6.87 10.65 -7.31
C THR A 33 6.69 11.56 -6.11
N LYS A 34 7.79 12.07 -5.53
CA LYS A 34 7.74 13.05 -4.43
C LYS A 34 6.88 14.24 -4.85
N ALA A 35 5.80 14.48 -4.11
CA ALA A 35 4.85 15.54 -4.36
C ALA A 35 3.88 15.66 -3.19
N GLU A 36 3.35 16.87 -2.99
CA GLU A 36 2.19 17.08 -2.13
C GLU A 36 0.99 16.27 -2.63
N THR A 37 0.17 15.79 -1.70
CA THR A 37 -1.02 14.98 -1.99
C THR A 37 -2.17 15.41 -1.10
N THR A 38 -3.38 15.39 -1.64
CA THR A 38 -4.61 15.60 -0.87
C THR A 38 -4.90 14.39 0.02
N LEU A 39 -5.80 14.53 1.00
CA LEU A 39 -6.17 13.43 1.91
C LEU A 39 -6.79 12.23 1.17
N PHE A 40 -7.32 12.41 -0.04
CA PHE A 40 -8.10 11.41 -0.77
C PHE A 40 -7.34 10.71 -1.91
N GLU A 41 -6.10 11.12 -2.17
CA GLU A 41 -5.26 10.52 -3.21
C GLU A 41 -4.48 9.32 -2.70
N SER A 42 -4.13 8.41 -3.60
CA SER A 42 -3.16 7.36 -3.33
C SER A 42 -1.75 7.93 -3.15
N LYS A 43 -1.08 7.52 -2.07
CA LYS A 43 0.21 8.08 -1.67
C LYS A 43 1.05 7.06 -0.90
N PHE A 44 2.36 7.27 -0.93
CA PHE A 44 3.27 6.83 0.13
C PHE A 44 3.47 7.97 1.12
N GLY A 45 3.49 7.67 2.42
CA GLY A 45 3.70 8.67 3.46
C GLY A 45 2.66 9.81 3.49
N GLY A 46 2.99 10.89 4.20
CA GLY A 46 2.13 12.06 4.34
C GLY A 46 0.94 11.84 5.26
N TYR A 47 -0.02 12.76 5.21
CA TYR A 47 -1.21 12.69 6.07
C TYR A 47 -2.30 11.76 5.49
N PRO A 48 -2.90 10.90 6.33
CA PRO A 48 -3.92 9.95 5.93
C PRO A 48 -5.31 10.60 5.79
N TYR A 49 -6.17 9.99 4.98
CA TYR A 49 -7.62 10.11 5.16
C TYR A 49 -8.02 9.60 6.55
N LEU A 50 -8.70 10.41 7.35
CA LEU A 50 -9.19 9.98 8.67
C LEU A 50 -10.54 10.65 8.97
N PRO A 51 -11.65 9.90 9.01
CA PRO A 51 -12.94 10.41 9.47
C PRO A 51 -12.87 10.95 10.91
N ILE A 52 -13.63 12.01 11.22
CA ILE A 52 -13.64 12.59 12.58
C ILE A 52 -14.18 11.66 13.67
N ASP A 53 -14.96 10.63 13.29
CA ASP A 53 -15.54 9.64 14.20
C ASP A 53 -14.62 8.43 14.41
N GLN A 54 -13.40 8.45 13.85
CA GLN A 54 -12.41 7.39 14.01
C GLN A 54 -11.16 7.91 14.72
N GLU A 55 -10.57 7.03 15.53
CA GLU A 55 -9.30 7.33 16.19
C GLU A 55 -8.12 7.04 15.26
N HIS A 56 -7.08 7.87 15.35
CA HIS A 56 -5.80 7.59 14.70
C HIS A 56 -5.19 6.29 15.28
N PRO A 57 -4.73 5.35 14.45
CA PRO A 57 -4.06 4.14 14.93
C PRO A 57 -2.88 4.41 15.85
N LYS A 58 -2.81 3.69 16.96
CA LYS A 58 -1.71 3.78 17.93
C LYS A 58 -0.99 2.45 18.06
N ASP A 59 0.32 2.52 18.26
CA ASP A 59 1.16 1.37 18.58
C ASP A 59 0.98 0.90 20.02
N SER A 60 1.73 -0.15 20.40
CA SER A 60 1.63 -0.74 21.73
C SER A 60 2.12 0.17 22.87
N ASN A 61 2.85 1.25 22.54
CA ASN A 61 3.25 2.29 23.49
C ASN A 61 2.24 3.46 23.55
N GLY A 62 1.15 3.38 22.78
CA GLY A 62 0.14 4.42 22.68
C GLY A 62 0.54 5.60 21.80
N GLN A 63 1.66 5.52 21.05
CA GLN A 63 2.08 6.56 20.13
C GLN A 63 1.31 6.44 18.81
N PRO A 64 0.92 7.58 18.19
CA PRO A 64 0.28 7.54 16.88
C PRO A 64 1.23 6.92 15.84
N MET A 65 0.72 5.96 15.07
CA MET A 65 1.45 5.35 13.96
C MET A 65 1.54 6.30 12.77
N MET A 66 2.55 6.11 11.92
CA MET A 66 2.69 6.89 10.70
C MET A 66 2.13 6.14 9.50
N LEU A 67 1.55 6.89 8.55
CA LEU A 67 1.08 6.32 7.29
C LEU A 67 2.27 5.83 6.46
N LEU A 68 2.30 4.53 6.16
CA LEU A 68 3.23 3.95 5.20
C LEU A 68 2.71 4.15 3.77
N ALA A 69 1.46 3.76 3.54
CA ALA A 69 0.83 3.86 2.23
C ALA A 69 -0.69 3.99 2.35
N GLN A 70 -1.27 4.69 1.39
CA GLN A 70 -2.71 4.82 1.20
C GLN A 70 -3.03 4.58 -0.28
N LEU A 71 -4.03 3.75 -0.54
CA LEU A 71 -4.48 3.38 -1.88
C LEU A 71 -5.98 3.69 -2.01
N ASN A 72 -6.30 4.63 -2.89
CA ASN A 72 -7.66 4.86 -3.33
C ASN A 72 -7.95 3.93 -4.51
N PHE A 73 -8.80 2.93 -4.32
CA PHE A 73 -9.10 1.95 -5.36
C PHE A 73 -9.78 2.54 -6.60
N GLU A 74 -10.37 3.74 -6.50
CA GLU A 74 -10.95 4.44 -7.64
C GLU A 74 -9.88 5.02 -8.58
N GLU A 75 -8.63 5.17 -8.12
CA GLU A 75 -7.48 5.61 -8.92
C GLU A 75 -6.72 4.46 -9.59
N MET A 76 -7.07 3.22 -9.25
CA MET A 76 -6.34 2.02 -9.65
C MET A 76 -7.02 1.30 -10.82
N PRO A 77 -6.24 0.67 -11.73
CA PRO A 77 -6.80 -0.28 -12.68
C PRO A 77 -7.55 -1.40 -11.95
N GLN A 78 -8.72 -1.77 -12.48
CA GLN A 78 -9.51 -2.86 -11.92
C GLN A 78 -8.80 -4.20 -12.12
N VAL A 79 -8.62 -4.95 -11.04
CA VAL A 79 -8.04 -6.30 -11.05
C VAL A 79 -8.98 -7.22 -10.31
N GLU A 80 -9.07 -8.47 -10.77
CA GLU A 80 -9.91 -9.50 -10.16
C GLU A 80 -9.60 -9.61 -8.65
N TYR A 81 -10.65 -9.78 -7.84
CA TYR A 81 -10.59 -9.90 -6.37
C TYR A 81 -10.16 -8.65 -5.59
N MET A 82 -9.91 -7.51 -6.23
CA MET A 82 -9.70 -6.23 -5.53
C MET A 82 -11.02 -5.43 -5.41
N PRO A 83 -11.21 -4.64 -4.33
CA PRO A 83 -12.32 -3.70 -4.25
C PRO A 83 -12.29 -2.70 -5.40
N GLN A 84 -13.47 -2.31 -5.89
CA GLN A 84 -13.58 -1.31 -6.97
C GLN A 84 -13.46 0.13 -6.48
N LYS A 85 -13.68 0.34 -5.17
CA LYS A 85 -13.72 1.64 -4.51
C LYS A 85 -13.27 1.53 -3.06
N GLY A 86 -13.10 2.69 -2.42
CA GLY A 86 -12.72 2.79 -1.02
C GLY A 86 -11.22 3.01 -0.83
N MET A 87 -10.85 3.26 0.43
CA MET A 87 -9.50 3.62 0.83
C MET A 87 -8.88 2.49 1.64
N LEU A 88 -7.75 1.95 1.18
CA LEU A 88 -6.92 1.02 1.94
C LEU A 88 -5.69 1.76 2.47
N GLN A 89 -5.41 1.60 3.75
CA GLN A 89 -4.32 2.28 4.43
C GLN A 89 -3.46 1.30 5.21
N PHE A 90 -2.16 1.59 5.25
CA PHE A 90 -1.15 0.85 5.99
C PHE A 90 -0.43 1.83 6.91
N PHE A 91 -0.46 1.56 8.20
CA PHE A 91 0.18 2.34 9.24
C PHE A 91 1.24 1.48 9.93
N VAL A 92 2.34 2.12 10.35
CA VAL A 92 3.46 1.47 11.05
C VAL A 92 3.92 2.34 12.21
N SER A 93 4.43 1.73 13.28
CA SER A 93 5.07 2.51 14.35
C SER A 93 6.28 3.27 13.81
N ALA A 94 6.41 4.53 14.23
CA ALA A 94 7.59 5.34 13.96
C ALA A 94 8.64 5.28 15.07
N SER A 95 8.30 4.67 16.21
CA SER A 95 9.19 4.56 17.38
C SER A 95 9.91 3.21 17.48
N ASP A 96 9.49 2.23 16.68
CA ASP A 96 10.10 0.92 16.57
C ASP A 96 11.15 0.90 15.44
N GLU A 97 12.36 0.40 15.74
CA GLU A 97 13.46 0.22 14.78
C GLU A 97 13.09 -0.70 13.61
N LEU A 98 12.14 -1.61 13.83
CA LEU A 98 11.61 -2.54 12.81
C LEU A 98 10.30 -2.05 12.18
N TYR A 99 9.87 -0.82 12.51
CA TYR A 99 8.66 -0.21 11.98
C TYR A 99 7.41 -1.09 12.18
N GLY A 100 7.31 -1.73 13.34
CA GLY A 100 6.19 -2.59 13.73
C GLY A 100 6.19 -3.99 13.14
N ALA A 101 7.28 -4.42 12.50
CA ALA A 101 7.41 -5.78 11.98
C ALA A 101 7.60 -6.79 13.12
N ASP A 102 6.67 -7.73 13.22
CA ASP A 102 6.74 -8.89 14.12
C ASP A 102 7.04 -10.15 13.31
N PHE A 103 8.22 -10.73 13.48
CA PHE A 103 8.63 -11.93 12.72
C PHE A 103 8.06 -13.23 13.29
N ASP A 104 7.64 -13.24 14.55
CA ASP A 104 7.03 -14.40 15.21
C ASP A 104 5.52 -14.42 14.95
N TYR A 105 4.88 -13.24 14.97
CA TYR A 105 3.44 -13.07 14.76
C TYR A 105 3.09 -12.02 13.69
N PRO A 106 3.47 -12.24 12.41
CA PRO A 106 3.43 -11.22 11.34
C PRO A 106 2.05 -10.72 10.93
N THR A 107 0.98 -11.29 11.49
CA THR A 107 -0.42 -10.89 11.21
C THR A 107 -1.11 -10.22 12.39
N ILE A 108 -0.48 -10.20 13.57
CA ILE A 108 -1.02 -9.50 14.74
C ILE A 108 -0.71 -8.02 14.61
N GLN A 109 -1.75 -7.21 14.44
CA GLN A 109 -1.67 -5.76 14.20
C GLN A 109 -1.40 -4.96 15.50
N LYS A 110 -0.31 -5.31 16.18
CA LYS A 110 0.15 -4.69 17.44
C LYS A 110 0.80 -3.34 17.17
N ASP A 111 1.86 -3.34 16.35
CA ASP A 111 2.69 -2.15 16.05
C ASP A 111 2.62 -1.74 14.57
N PHE A 112 1.71 -2.36 13.80
CA PHE A 112 1.22 -1.89 12.51
C PHE A 112 -0.32 -1.94 12.49
N ARG A 113 -0.96 -1.23 11.55
CA ARG A 113 -2.40 -1.28 11.35
C ARG A 113 -2.76 -1.20 9.87
N ILE A 114 -3.70 -2.03 9.44
CA ILE A 114 -4.31 -2.03 8.12
C ILE A 114 -5.78 -1.63 8.30
N ILE A 115 -6.20 -0.58 7.61
CA ILE A 115 -7.58 -0.08 7.66
C ILE A 115 -8.14 -0.02 6.25
N TYR A 116 -9.36 -0.51 6.08
CA TYR A 116 -10.12 -0.34 4.84
C TYR A 116 -11.41 0.42 5.12
N HIS A 117 -11.56 1.57 4.45
CA HIS A 117 -12.78 2.34 4.41
C HIS A 117 -13.51 2.04 3.10
N SER A 118 -14.65 1.36 3.19
CA SER A 118 -15.45 1.00 2.01
C SER A 118 -16.09 2.20 1.30
N THR A 119 -16.06 3.38 1.91
CA THR A 119 -16.61 4.64 1.38
C THR A 119 -15.75 5.80 1.84
N ILE A 120 -15.49 6.74 0.93
CA ILE A 120 -14.68 7.94 1.18
C ILE A 120 -15.64 9.12 1.38
N ILE A 121 -15.42 9.87 2.45
CA ILE A 121 -16.17 11.09 2.78
C ILE A 121 -15.29 12.28 2.42
N GLU A 122 -15.63 13.00 1.35
CA GLU A 122 -14.84 14.16 0.88
C GLU A 122 -15.21 15.49 1.57
N ASP A 123 -16.26 15.49 2.40
CA ASP A 123 -16.63 16.66 3.21
C ASP A 123 -15.55 16.94 4.26
N LEU A 124 -14.79 18.02 4.06
CA LEU A 124 -13.68 18.42 4.93
C LEU A 124 -14.10 18.70 6.38
N ASN A 125 -15.40 18.92 6.66
CA ASN A 125 -15.89 19.07 8.03
C ASN A 125 -16.09 17.72 8.75
N LYS A 126 -16.01 16.61 8.01
CA LYS A 126 -16.19 15.24 8.50
C LYS A 126 -14.91 14.41 8.47
N VAL A 127 -13.78 15.04 8.12
CA VAL A 127 -12.46 14.43 8.15
C VAL A 127 -11.48 15.29 8.95
N ILE A 128 -10.50 14.64 9.56
CA ILE A 128 -9.40 15.31 10.22
C ILE A 128 -8.52 15.99 9.17
N THR A 129 -8.24 17.28 9.37
CA THR A 129 -7.39 18.09 8.49
C THR A 129 -6.17 18.67 9.20
N ASP A 130 -6.16 18.66 10.54
CA ASP A 130 -5.02 19.04 11.36
C ASP A 130 -4.36 17.79 11.96
N PHE A 131 -3.12 17.56 11.55
CA PHE A 131 -2.28 16.45 12.00
C PHE A 131 -1.07 16.94 12.79
N SER A 132 -1.11 18.16 13.33
CA SER A 132 -0.01 18.77 14.09
C SER A 132 0.47 17.94 15.28
N TYR A 133 -0.36 17.07 15.84
CA TYR A 133 0.03 16.12 16.88
C TYR A 133 1.10 15.12 16.42
N LEU A 134 1.18 14.81 15.12
CA LEU A 134 2.23 13.94 14.56
C LEU A 134 3.60 14.62 14.52
N ASN A 135 3.66 15.96 14.54
CA ASN A 135 4.92 16.70 14.56
C ASN A 135 5.71 16.53 15.86
N THR A 136 5.11 15.89 16.87
CA THR A 136 5.79 15.54 18.13
C THR A 136 6.65 14.28 18.01
N LEU A 137 6.52 13.54 16.92
CA LEU A 137 7.29 12.32 16.65
C LEU A 137 8.69 12.66 16.13
N GLU A 138 9.70 11.95 16.61
CA GLU A 138 11.06 12.04 16.09
C GLU A 138 11.19 11.19 14.82
N LEU A 139 10.93 11.79 13.65
CA LEU A 139 10.88 11.09 12.36
C LEU A 139 12.22 11.04 11.60
N GLY A 140 13.34 11.37 12.25
CA GLY A 140 14.66 11.53 11.60
C GLY A 140 15.08 10.33 10.75
N ASP A 141 14.70 9.12 11.18
CA ASP A 141 15.03 7.84 10.53
C ASP A 141 13.80 7.12 9.96
N PHE A 142 12.67 7.81 9.77
CA PHE A 142 11.46 7.18 9.24
C PHE A 142 11.60 6.84 7.75
N ILE A 143 11.10 5.65 7.35
CA ILE A 143 11.30 5.09 5.99
C ILE A 143 10.80 6.03 4.88
N ILE A 144 9.75 6.80 5.16
CA ILE A 144 9.09 7.67 4.17
C ILE A 144 9.04 9.10 4.71
N PRO A 145 10.11 9.89 4.51
CA PRO A 145 10.22 11.22 5.12
C PRO A 145 9.30 12.27 4.48
N GLU A 146 8.86 12.03 3.24
CA GLU A 146 8.03 12.95 2.47
C GLU A 146 6.97 12.17 1.70
N ALA A 147 5.81 12.81 1.47
CA ALA A 147 4.75 12.21 0.68
C ALA A 147 5.19 11.98 -0.78
N ALA A 148 4.77 10.85 -1.35
CA ALA A 148 4.92 10.58 -2.76
C ALA A 148 3.57 10.20 -3.38
N LYS A 149 3.18 10.94 -4.42
CA LYS A 149 1.98 10.66 -5.21
C LYS A 149 2.17 9.39 -6.02
N LEU A 150 1.16 8.52 -6.01
CA LEU A 150 1.23 7.24 -6.72
C LEU A 150 0.65 7.32 -8.14
N LYS A 151 1.26 6.57 -9.03
CA LYS A 151 0.75 6.25 -10.36
C LYS A 151 0.68 4.74 -10.53
N PHE A 152 -0.43 4.29 -11.10
CA PHE A 152 -0.72 2.88 -11.31
C PHE A 152 -0.71 2.53 -12.80
N GLU A 153 -0.16 1.37 -13.14
CA GLU A 153 -0.15 0.82 -14.49
C GLU A 153 -0.44 -0.69 -14.44
N LEU A 154 -1.39 -1.17 -15.24
CA LEU A 154 -1.67 -2.60 -15.34
C LEU A 154 -0.53 -3.28 -16.11
N GLY A 155 0.10 -4.27 -15.47
CA GLY A 155 1.15 -5.09 -16.05
C GLY A 155 0.81 -6.58 -15.95
N TYR A 156 1.65 -7.39 -16.61
CA TYR A 156 1.56 -8.85 -16.59
C TYR A 156 2.94 -9.42 -16.36
N GLN A 157 3.06 -10.36 -15.43
CA GLN A 157 4.33 -11.04 -15.15
C GLN A 157 4.08 -12.49 -14.72
N PRO A 158 5.03 -13.41 -14.96
CA PRO A 158 5.02 -14.74 -14.35
C PRO A 158 4.96 -14.61 -12.83
N VAL A 159 4.11 -15.40 -12.18
CA VAL A 159 4.13 -15.46 -10.71
C VAL A 159 5.38 -16.17 -10.21
N THR A 160 5.82 -15.80 -9.01
CA THR A 160 6.98 -16.46 -8.38
C THR A 160 6.58 -17.83 -7.83
N SER A 161 7.55 -18.72 -7.62
CA SER A 161 7.31 -20.04 -7.00
C SER A 161 6.84 -19.97 -5.53
N ARG A 162 6.80 -18.77 -4.93
CA ARG A 162 6.26 -18.52 -3.58
C ARG A 162 4.87 -17.89 -3.60
N ASP A 163 4.33 -17.59 -4.78
CA ASP A 163 2.98 -17.05 -4.90
C ASP A 163 1.97 -18.17 -4.67
N TYR A 164 0.94 -17.93 -3.86
CA TYR A 164 -0.11 -18.93 -3.62
C TYR A 164 -0.88 -19.31 -4.90
N ARG A 165 -0.78 -18.50 -5.96
CA ARG A 165 -1.40 -18.73 -7.27
C ARG A 165 -0.51 -19.52 -8.24
N PHE A 166 0.66 -19.99 -7.78
CA PHE A 166 1.58 -20.78 -8.59
C PHE A 166 1.15 -22.25 -8.74
N GLU A 167 0.33 -22.76 -7.81
CA GLU A 167 -0.19 -24.14 -7.82
C GLU A 167 -1.32 -24.38 -8.84
#